data_AF-A0A964PVU2-F1
#
_entry.id   AF-A0A964PVU2-F1
#
_cell.length_a   1.000
_cell.length_b   1.000
_cell.length_c   1.000
_cell.angle_alpha   90.00
_cell.angle_beta   90.00
_cell.angle_gamma   90.00
#
_symmetry.space_group_name_H-M   'P 1'
#
loop_
_entity.id
_entity.type
_entity.pdbx_description
1 polymer ?
#
loop_
_entity_poly.entity_id
_entity_poly.type
_entity_poly.pdbx_seq_one_letter_code
_entity_poly.pdbx_strand_id
1 'polypeptide(L)'
;MTGTVRSVHLGVDSFGDRPSDPHLRGASVSVQALFFASYRDLLGTSKLDVELPDGATVADLVRELRGRGAPFTSLPKEPAIAVNRTYALHDETLRSGDEVAFIPPVAGG
;
A
#
# COMPACT_ATOMS: atom_id res chain seq x y z
N MET A 1 -18.75 68.42 -14.01
CA MET A 1 -17.41 67.98 -14.49
C MET A 1 -16.56 67.93 -13.24
N THR A 2 -16.10 66.81 -12.68
CA THR A 2 -15.78 65.50 -13.23
C THR A 2 -15.73 64.55 -12.02
N GLY A 3 -16.33 63.36 -12.13
CA GLY A 3 -16.30 62.34 -11.06
C GLY A 3 -14.95 61.63 -10.99
N THR A 4 -14.63 61.01 -9.84
CA THR A 4 -13.53 60.05 -9.58
C THR A 4 -13.45 59.84 -8.04
N VAL A 5 -13.41 58.67 -7.39
CA VAL A 5 -13.55 57.24 -7.74
C VAL A 5 -13.89 56.46 -6.45
N ARG A 6 -14.84 55.53 -6.59
CA ARG A 6 -14.87 54.12 -6.11
C ARG A 6 -14.44 53.81 -4.66
N SER A 7 -15.47 53.56 -3.85
CA SER A 7 -15.44 52.58 -2.76
C SER A 7 -15.31 51.18 -3.35
N VAL A 8 -14.35 50.39 -2.86
CA VAL A 8 -14.32 48.93 -3.05
C VAL A 8 -14.04 48.27 -1.71
N HIS A 9 -15.12 47.78 -1.11
CA HIS A 9 -15.10 46.69 -0.15
C HIS A 9 -14.79 45.41 -0.93
N LEU A 10 -13.70 44.72 -0.61
CA LEU A 10 -13.58 43.30 -0.94
C LEU A 10 -12.79 42.62 0.18
N GLY A 11 -13.55 42.06 1.13
CA GLY A 11 -13.08 40.86 1.81
C GLY A 11 -12.87 39.78 0.75
N VAL A 12 -11.68 39.21 0.74
CA VAL A 12 -11.47 37.88 0.18
C VAL A 12 -11.15 36.98 1.36
N ASP A 13 -12.23 36.46 1.93
CA ASP A 13 -12.27 35.14 2.52
C ASP A 13 -11.69 34.08 1.57
N SER A 14 -11.36 32.92 2.13
CA SER A 14 -10.92 31.71 1.45
C SER A 14 -9.41 31.61 1.16
N PHE A 15 -8.60 31.61 2.23
CA PHE A 15 -7.53 30.61 2.26
C PHE A 15 -8.23 29.26 2.32
N GLY A 16 -8.23 28.59 1.16
CA GLY A 16 -8.95 27.35 0.93
C GLY A 16 -8.85 26.44 2.13
N ASP A 17 -10.03 26.07 2.62
CA ASP A 17 -10.33 24.72 3.06
C ASP A 17 -9.41 23.78 2.28
N ARG A 18 -8.30 23.37 2.90
CA ARG A 18 -7.65 22.14 2.48
C ARG A 18 -8.65 21.11 2.94
N PRO A 19 -9.36 20.41 2.03
CA PRO A 19 -10.11 19.26 2.47
C PRO A 19 -9.07 18.36 3.13
N SER A 20 -9.17 18.24 4.45
CA SER A 20 -8.63 17.11 5.17
C SER A 20 -9.51 15.97 4.74
N ASP A 21 -9.36 15.50 3.49
CA ASP A 21 -10.27 14.54 2.88
C ASP A 21 -10.29 13.31 3.79
N PRO A 22 -11.37 13.10 4.57
CA PRO A 22 -11.46 11.98 5.49
C PRO A 22 -11.96 10.73 4.75
N HIS A 23 -11.85 10.71 3.41
CA HIS A 23 -12.56 9.78 2.54
C HIS A 23 -12.07 8.33 2.55
N LEU A 24 -11.11 7.98 3.41
CA LEU A 24 -10.85 6.59 3.74
C LEU A 24 -10.62 6.39 5.25
N ARG A 25 -11.69 6.39 6.04
CA ARG A 25 -11.91 5.16 6.84
C ARG A 25 -12.67 4.16 5.96
N GLY A 26 -12.20 3.96 4.73
CA GLY A 26 -12.53 2.76 3.99
C GLY A 26 -12.02 1.62 4.86
N ALA A 27 -12.81 0.56 4.98
CA ALA A 27 -12.34 -0.62 5.67
C ALA A 27 -10.90 -0.92 5.17
N SER A 28 -10.01 -1.25 6.09
CA SER A 28 -8.65 -1.67 5.78
C SER A 28 -8.48 -3.11 6.26
N VAL A 29 -7.62 -3.84 5.58
CA VAL A 29 -7.19 -5.18 5.98
C VAL A 29 -5.74 -5.09 6.43
N SER A 30 -5.44 -5.65 7.60
CA SER A 30 -4.08 -5.77 8.12
C SER A 30 -3.59 -7.19 7.90
N VAL A 31 -2.54 -7.37 7.11
CA VAL A 31 -1.96 -8.69 6.81
C VAL A 31 -0.53 -8.77 7.31
N GLN A 32 -0.05 -9.99 7.56
CA GLN A 32 1.34 -10.23 7.88
C GLN A 32 2.06 -10.85 6.69
N ALA A 33 2.92 -10.07 6.03
CA ALA A 33 3.81 -10.59 4.99
C ALA A 33 4.95 -11.36 5.66
N LEU A 34 5.19 -12.61 5.22
CA LEU A 34 6.24 -13.49 5.72
C LEU A 34 7.29 -13.73 4.64
N PHE A 35 8.56 -13.60 4.99
CA PHE A 35 9.69 -13.75 4.08
C PHE A 35 10.61 -14.88 4.55
N PHE A 36 10.98 -15.76 3.61
CA PHE A 36 11.78 -16.96 3.88
C PHE A 36 13.06 -16.97 3.04
N ALA A 37 14.06 -17.71 3.52
CA ALA A 37 15.35 -17.93 2.86
C ALA A 37 15.88 -16.68 2.14
N SER A 38 16.12 -16.76 0.82
CA SER A 38 16.70 -15.67 0.04
C SER A 38 15.91 -14.36 0.12
N TYR A 39 14.58 -14.38 0.27
CA TYR A 39 13.82 -13.14 0.47
C TYR A 39 14.03 -12.55 1.86
N ARG A 40 14.17 -13.38 2.90
CA ARG A 40 14.52 -12.89 4.25
C ARG A 40 15.90 -12.24 4.25
N ASP A 41 16.88 -12.88 3.62
CA ASP A 41 18.25 -12.36 3.53
C ASP A 41 18.28 -11.05 2.73
N LEU A 42 17.56 -11.00 1.60
CA LEU A 42 17.46 -9.82 0.73
C LEU A 42 16.80 -8.63 1.43
N LEU A 43 15.73 -8.88 2.19
CA LEU A 43 14.93 -7.81 2.81
C LEU A 43 15.41 -7.45 4.22
N GLY A 44 16.26 -8.26 4.83
CA GLY A 44 16.74 -8.08 6.20
C GLY A 44 15.65 -8.28 7.27
N THR A 45 14.47 -8.75 6.90
CA THR A 45 13.37 -9.04 7.82
C THR A 45 12.67 -10.35 7.43
N SER A 46 12.22 -11.10 8.43
CA SER A 46 11.42 -12.31 8.22
C SER A 46 9.92 -12.05 8.12
N LYS A 47 9.46 -10.86 8.55
CA LYS A 47 8.05 -10.50 8.49
C LYS A 47 7.80 -9.00 8.48
N LEU A 48 6.63 -8.59 8.02
CA LEU A 48 6.19 -7.20 8.02
C LEU A 48 4.66 -7.13 8.05
N ASP A 49 4.12 -6.36 8.99
CA ASP A 49 2.69 -6.04 8.99
C ASP A 49 2.41 -4.94 7.95
N VAL A 50 1.38 -5.16 7.14
CA VAL A 50 1.00 -4.28 6.03
C VAL A 50 -0.49 -4.01 6.10
N GLU A 51 -0.84 -2.72 6.12
CA GLU A 51 -2.22 -2.26 6.02
C GLU A 51 -2.53 -1.96 4.54
N LEU A 52 -3.64 -2.50 4.05
CA LEU A 52 -4.12 -2.34 2.68
C LEU A 52 -5.58 -1.91 2.69
N PRO A 53 -6.08 -1.30 1.60
CA PRO A 53 -7.52 -1.08 1.43
C PRO A 53 -8.30 -2.40 1.50
N ASP A 54 -9.54 -2.36 2.01
CA ASP A 54 -10.47 -3.49 1.92
C ASP A 54 -10.70 -3.90 0.46
N GLY A 55 -10.78 -5.21 0.24
CA GLY A 55 -10.83 -5.79 -1.11
C GLY A 55 -9.47 -5.84 -1.82
N ALA A 56 -8.37 -5.42 -1.18
CA ALA A 56 -7.03 -5.56 -1.76
C ALA A 56 -6.68 -7.03 -2.05
N THR A 57 -5.94 -7.24 -3.13
CA THR A 57 -5.50 -8.56 -3.58
C THR A 57 -4.04 -8.84 -3.19
N VAL A 58 -3.61 -10.08 -3.38
CA VAL A 58 -2.20 -10.47 -3.32
C VAL A 58 -1.33 -9.59 -4.23
N ALA A 59 -1.78 -9.25 -5.44
CA ALA A 59 -1.06 -8.36 -6.35
C ALA A 59 -0.88 -6.95 -5.78
N ASP A 60 -1.90 -6.43 -5.10
CA ASP A 60 -1.85 -5.12 -4.44
C ASP A 60 -0.82 -5.12 -3.30
N LEU A 61 -0.75 -6.19 -2.51
CA LEU A 61 0.29 -6.36 -1.49
C LEU A 61 1.69 -6.34 -2.10
N VAL A 62 1.92 -7.08 -3.19
CA VAL A 62 3.23 -7.10 -3.88
C VAL A 62 3.57 -5.72 -4.41
N ARG A 63 2.61 -5.01 -5.02
CA ARG A 63 2.80 -3.64 -5.51
C ARG A 63 3.13 -2.68 -4.37
N GLU A 64 2.40 -2.76 -3.26
CA GLU A 64 2.61 -1.94 -2.07
C GLU A 64 4.02 -2.15 -1.50
N LEU A 65 4.44 -3.40 -1.29
CA LEU A 65 5.79 -3.71 -0.81
C LEU A 65 6.86 -3.17 -1.75
N ARG A 66 6.77 -3.44 -3.06
CA ARG A 66 7.73 -2.94 -4.06
C ARG A 66 7.73 -1.41 -4.14
N GLY A 67 6.60 -0.77 -3.86
CA GLY A 67 6.45 0.70 -3.80
C GLY A 67 7.22 1.36 -2.66
N ARG A 68 7.61 0.62 -1.62
CA ARG A 68 8.39 1.14 -0.47
C ARG A 68 9.86 1.43 -0.79
N GLY A 69 10.34 1.07 -1.99
CA GLY A 69 11.74 1.27 -2.38
C GLY A 69 12.65 0.11 -1.97
N ALA A 70 13.96 0.32 -2.01
CA ALA A 70 14.93 -0.70 -1.60
C ALA A 70 14.82 -0.99 -0.09
N PRO A 71 14.92 -2.26 0.35
CA PRO A 71 15.25 -3.44 -0.44
C PRO A 71 14.04 -4.11 -1.15
N PHE A 72 12.81 -3.68 -0.88
CA PHE A 72 11.58 -4.33 -1.35
C PHE A 72 11.37 -4.30 -2.87
N THR A 73 11.93 -3.31 -3.57
CA THR A 73 11.92 -3.27 -5.05
C THR A 73 12.54 -4.50 -5.71
N SER A 74 13.41 -5.22 -4.99
CA SER A 74 14.10 -6.42 -5.44
C SER A 74 13.21 -7.67 -5.44
N LEU A 75 12.03 -7.62 -4.81
CA LEU A 75 11.03 -8.68 -4.97
C LEU A 75 10.59 -8.75 -6.45
N PRO A 76 10.37 -9.96 -6.99
CA PRO A 76 9.81 -10.10 -8.33
C PRO A 76 8.41 -9.49 -8.39
N LYS A 77 7.95 -9.16 -9.60
CA LYS A 77 6.60 -8.61 -9.82
C LYS A 77 5.51 -9.63 -9.49
N GLU A 78 5.81 -10.91 -9.72
CA GLU A 78 4.88 -12.04 -9.52
C GLU A 78 5.60 -13.18 -8.77
N PRO A 79 5.87 -13.02 -7.45
CA PRO A 79 6.42 -14.09 -6.63
C PRO A 79 5.43 -15.26 -6.48
N ALA A 80 5.94 -16.45 -6.17
CA ALA A 80 5.08 -17.49 -5.63
C ALA A 80 4.61 -17.07 -4.22
N ILE A 81 3.30 -17.13 -3.98
CA ILE A 81 2.67 -16.70 -2.72
C ILE A 81 1.86 -17.84 -2.13
N ALA A 82 1.85 -17.94 -0.80
CA ALA A 82 0.87 -18.71 -0.06
C ALA A 82 0.13 -17.84 0.96
N VAL A 83 -1.21 -17.88 0.95
CA VAL A 83 -2.08 -17.24 1.94
C VAL A 83 -2.54 -18.33 2.92
N ASN A 84 -2.32 -18.13 4.22
CA ASN A 84 -2.72 -19.06 5.28
C ASN A 84 -2.29 -20.52 5.03
N ARG A 85 -1.03 -20.71 4.57
CA ARG A 85 -0.40 -22.01 4.24
C ARG A 85 -0.92 -22.68 2.95
N THR A 86 -1.68 -21.98 2.12
CA THR A 86 -2.18 -22.48 0.83
C THR A 86 -1.65 -21.61 -0.30
N TYR A 87 -1.14 -22.20 -1.39
CA TYR A 87 -0.74 -21.42 -2.57
C TYR A 87 -1.91 -20.59 -3.11
N ALA A 88 -1.65 -19.31 -3.36
CA ALA A 88 -2.65 -18.34 -3.76
C ALA A 88 -2.31 -17.73 -5.11
N LEU A 89 -3.35 -17.27 -5.82
CA LEU A 89 -3.19 -16.49 -7.04
C LEU A 89 -3.05 -15.01 -6.70
N HIS A 90 -2.48 -14.25 -7.63
CA HIS A 90 -2.27 -12.80 -7.45
C HIS A 90 -3.58 -12.00 -7.36
N ASP A 91 -4.68 -12.51 -7.91
CA ASP A 91 -6.01 -11.88 -7.86
C ASP A 91 -6.79 -12.25 -6.58
N GLU A 92 -6.25 -13.12 -5.72
CA GLU A 92 -6.93 -13.53 -4.49
C GLU A 92 -7.06 -12.36 -3.51
N THR A 93 -8.27 -12.11 -3.03
CA THR A 93 -8.56 -11.05 -2.07
C THR A 93 -8.06 -11.40 -0.67
N LEU A 94 -7.34 -10.46 -0.06
CA LEU A 94 -6.80 -10.58 1.29
C LEU A 94 -7.80 -10.16 2.35
N ARG A 95 -7.71 -10.79 3.51
CA ARG A 95 -8.52 -10.50 4.70
C ARG A 95 -7.63 -10.08 5.85
N SER A 96 -8.20 -9.27 6.74
CA SER A 96 -7.48 -8.86 7.95
C SER A 96 -7.12 -10.10 8.80
N GLY A 97 -5.86 -10.18 9.20
CA GLY A 97 -5.28 -11.31 9.92
C GLY A 97 -4.62 -12.37 9.02
N ASP A 98 -4.68 -12.25 7.69
CA ASP A 98 -4.05 -13.22 6.80
C ASP A 98 -2.52 -13.21 6.92
N GLU A 99 -1.95 -14.40 6.92
CA GLU A 99 -0.50 -14.62 6.77
C GLU A 99 -0.18 -14.84 5.30
N VAL A 100 0.63 -13.96 4.72
CA VAL A 100 0.98 -14.00 3.29
C VAL A 100 2.46 -14.30 3.13
N ALA A 101 2.77 -15.55 2.81
CA ALA A 101 4.14 -16.04 2.64
C ALA A 101 4.67 -15.81 1.23
N PHE A 102 5.80 -15.12 1.13
CA PHE A 102 6.59 -14.99 -0.09
C PHE A 102 7.53 -16.18 -0.21
N ILE A 103 7.28 -17.03 -1.22
CA ILE A 103 7.98 -18.28 -1.42
C ILE A 103 9.11 -18.04 -2.44
N PRO A 104 10.39 -18.08 -2.02
CA PRO A 104 11.49 -17.99 -2.97
C PRO A 104 11.50 -19.24 -3.87
N PRO A 105 12.02 -19.13 -5.11
CA PRO A 105 12.21 -20.30 -5.95
C PRO A 105 13.07 -21.32 -5.19
N VAL A 106 12.59 -22.55 -5.10
CA VAL A 106 13.37 -23.62 -4.48
C VAL A 106 14.61 -23.85 -5.33
N ALA A 107 15.79 -23.56 -4.77
CA ALA A 107 17.05 -24.00 -5.34
C ALA A 107 17.09 -25.53 -5.15
N GLY A 108 16.52 -26.27 -6.10
CA GLY A 108 16.65 -27.71 -6.16
C GLY A 108 18.13 -28.07 -6.26
N GLY A 109 18.60 -28.92 -5.35
CA GLY A 109 19.79 -29.72 -5.56
C GLY A 109 19.49 -30.90 -6.49
#